data_AF-A0A534MGT2-F1
#
_entry.id   AF-A0A534MGT2-F1
#
_cell.length_a   1.000
_cell.length_b   1.000
_cell.length_c   1.000
_cell.angle_alpha   90.00
_cell.angle_beta   90.00
_cell.angle_gamma   90.00
#
_symmetry.space_group_name_H-M   'P 1'
#
loop_
_entity.id
_entity.type
_entity.pdbx_description
1 polymer ?
#
loop_
_entity_poly.entity_id
_entity_poly.type
_entity_poly.pdbx_seq_one_letter_code
_entity_poly.pdbx_strand_id
1 'polypeptide(L)'
;MRIRIGVLVALSLAAATLAAPRVAANGTGSGILTGQGTFVLTPSGSLNYTLHAYLADMGFPVRQGDTLVYTWSVNNGSGPPVYFEIHGHPPGRYDVFFNTTSSSVSGAWTAPVQEPYMVYWRNDQTVPYA
;
A
#
# COMPACT_ATOMS: atom_id res chain seq x y z
N MET A 1 43.12 -17.03 -57.73
CA MET A 1 43.72 -17.90 -56.69
C MET A 1 42.97 -17.69 -55.36
N ARG A 2 42.32 -18.75 -54.86
CA ARG A 2 41.80 -19.00 -53.49
C ARG A 2 40.58 -18.21 -52.96
N ILE A 3 39.48 -18.97 -52.83
CA ILE A 3 38.26 -18.80 -52.01
C ILE A 3 38.63 -18.65 -50.52
N ARG A 4 37.86 -17.85 -49.75
CA ARG A 4 37.33 -18.25 -48.42
C ARG A 4 35.96 -17.61 -48.13
N ILE A 5 34.97 -18.49 -48.04
CA ILE A 5 33.66 -18.31 -47.41
C ILE A 5 33.85 -18.24 -45.89
N GLY A 6 33.12 -17.36 -45.22
CA GLY A 6 32.86 -17.36 -43.77
C GLY A 6 31.69 -16.40 -43.52
N VAL A 7 30.44 -16.87 -43.57
CA VAL A 7 29.66 -17.44 -42.45
C VAL A 7 29.57 -16.47 -41.26
N LEU A 8 28.38 -15.84 -41.17
CA LEU A 8 27.55 -15.49 -40.00
C LEU A 8 28.21 -14.68 -38.87
N VAL A 9 27.59 -13.54 -38.51
CA VAL A 9 26.71 -13.40 -37.33
C VAL A 9 26.02 -12.04 -37.41
N ALA A 10 24.68 -12.07 -37.44
CA ALA A 10 23.85 -10.90 -37.19
C ALA A 10 23.80 -10.62 -35.68
N LEU A 11 23.91 -9.36 -35.26
CA LEU A 11 23.40 -8.93 -33.97
C LEU A 11 22.83 -7.51 -34.11
N SER A 12 21.51 -7.46 -34.31
CA SER A 12 20.72 -6.24 -34.32
C SER A 12 20.65 -5.65 -32.91
N LEU A 13 21.13 -4.41 -32.74
CA LEU A 13 21.02 -3.64 -31.51
C LEU A 13 19.61 -3.02 -31.43
N ALA A 14 18.67 -3.69 -30.78
CA ALA A 14 17.35 -3.12 -30.49
C ALA A 14 17.46 -2.16 -29.29
N ALA A 15 17.33 -0.86 -29.54
CA ALA A 15 17.22 0.14 -28.49
C ALA A 15 15.86 0.02 -27.80
N ALA A 16 15.82 -0.58 -26.61
CA ALA A 16 14.65 -0.56 -25.76
C ALA A 16 14.49 0.84 -25.14
N THR A 17 13.61 1.67 -25.72
CA THR A 17 13.16 2.88 -25.06
C THR A 17 12.39 2.47 -23.80
N LEU A 18 12.97 2.73 -22.61
CA LEU A 18 12.23 2.66 -21.34
C LEU A 18 11.08 3.67 -21.42
N ALA A 19 9.88 3.18 -21.69
CA ALA A 19 8.67 3.95 -21.48
C ALA A 19 8.51 4.12 -19.97
N ALA A 20 8.92 5.27 -19.44
CA ALA A 20 8.47 5.69 -18.12
C ALA A 20 6.94 5.72 -18.12
N PRO A 21 6.26 5.27 -17.05
CA PRO A 21 4.82 5.36 -16.98
C PRO A 21 4.42 6.84 -17.08
N ARG A 22 3.70 7.17 -18.16
CA ARG A 22 3.12 8.49 -18.35
C ARG A 22 1.88 8.55 -17.45
N VAL A 23 1.97 9.28 -16.33
CA VAL A 23 0.78 9.66 -15.57
C VAL A 23 0.03 10.67 -16.42
N ALA A 24 -1.06 10.25 -17.05
CA ALA A 24 -1.98 11.13 -17.74
C ALA A 24 -2.87 11.83 -16.70
N ALA A 25 -2.75 13.15 -16.60
CA ALA A 25 -3.65 13.97 -15.81
C ALA A 25 -4.85 14.40 -16.67
N ASN A 26 -6.08 14.06 -16.22
CA ASN A 26 -7.18 14.99 -15.93
C ASN A 26 -8.59 14.50 -16.29
N GLY A 27 -9.46 14.49 -15.28
CA GLY A 27 -10.91 14.53 -15.37
C GLY A 27 -11.51 14.71 -13.97
N THR A 28 -12.52 15.56 -13.80
CA THR A 28 -13.32 15.67 -12.56
C THR A 28 -13.98 14.32 -12.30
N GLY A 29 -13.58 13.64 -11.23
CA GLY A 29 -13.79 12.19 -11.07
C GLY A 29 -12.44 11.47 -11.23
N SER A 30 -11.57 11.66 -10.22
CA SER A 30 -10.29 10.96 -10.10
C SER A 30 -10.51 9.49 -10.44
N GLY A 31 -9.82 8.98 -11.46
CA GLY A 31 -9.86 7.57 -11.80
C GLY A 31 -9.47 6.69 -10.60
N ILE A 32 -9.64 5.38 -10.74
CA ILE A 32 -9.28 4.42 -9.69
C ILE A 32 -7.78 4.57 -9.37
N LEU A 33 -7.48 4.94 -8.13
CA LEU A 33 -6.12 4.93 -7.59
C LEU A 33 -5.83 3.54 -7.03
N THR A 34 -4.71 2.95 -7.45
CA THR A 34 -4.25 1.66 -6.94
C THR A 34 -2.84 1.80 -6.36
N GLY A 35 -2.59 1.08 -5.27
CA GLY A 35 -1.29 1.07 -4.61
C GLY A 35 -1.16 -0.19 -3.75
N GLN A 36 0.08 -0.59 -3.52
CA GLN A 36 0.42 -1.76 -2.70
C GLN A 36 1.75 -1.51 -1.99
N GLY A 37 1.95 -2.17 -0.85
CA GLY A 37 3.19 -2.06 -0.09
C GLY A 37 3.26 -3.09 1.02
N THR A 38 4.43 -3.16 1.66
CA THR A 38 4.69 -3.99 2.83
C THR A 38 5.46 -3.17 3.86
N PHE A 39 5.26 -3.48 5.13
CA PHE A 39 5.96 -2.86 6.24
C PHE A 39 6.17 -3.90 7.36
N VAL A 40 7.13 -3.62 8.23
CA VAL A 40 7.46 -4.49 9.36
C VAL A 40 6.84 -3.90 10.62
N LEU A 41 6.07 -4.71 11.34
CA LEU A 41 5.66 -4.43 12.71
C LEU A 41 6.43 -5.32 13.66
N THR A 42 7.03 -4.70 14.67
CA THR A 42 7.68 -5.40 15.78
C THR A 42 6.67 -5.67 16.90
N PRO A 43 6.99 -6.53 17.89
CA PRO A 43 6.13 -6.72 19.05
C PRO A 43 5.99 -5.44 19.89
N SER A 44 4.84 -5.29 20.55
CA SER A 44 4.60 -4.27 21.57
C SER A 44 5.73 -4.23 22.60
N GLY A 45 6.13 -3.02 22.99
CA GLY A 45 7.30 -2.77 23.84
C GLY A 45 8.62 -2.58 23.08
N SER A 46 8.62 -2.66 21.75
CA SER A 46 9.77 -2.35 20.90
C SER A 46 9.48 -1.21 19.90
N LEU A 47 10.51 -0.68 19.23
CA LEU A 47 10.35 0.37 18.22
C LEU A 47 9.58 -0.16 17.01
N ASN A 48 8.69 0.66 16.42
CA ASN A 48 7.89 0.33 15.22
C ASN A 48 6.86 -0.79 15.42
N TYR A 49 6.29 -0.92 16.62
CA TYR A 49 5.16 -1.83 16.87
C TYR A 49 3.82 -1.33 16.28
N THR A 50 3.82 -0.12 15.74
CA THR A 50 2.69 0.54 15.09
C THR A 50 3.08 1.09 13.72
N LEU A 51 2.13 1.08 12.79
CA LEU A 51 2.12 1.97 11.63
C LEU A 51 0.92 2.91 11.77
N HIS A 52 1.15 4.22 11.67
CA HIS A 52 0.11 5.24 11.69
C HIS A 52 0.35 6.18 10.50
N ALA A 53 -0.46 6.05 9.46
CA ALA A 53 -0.19 6.71 8.18
C ALA A 53 -1.44 7.41 7.63
N TYR A 54 -1.26 8.62 7.09
CA TYR A 54 -2.30 9.28 6.31
C TYR A 54 -2.50 8.52 4.99
N LEU A 55 -3.75 8.29 4.62
CA LEU A 55 -4.08 7.71 3.33
C LEU A 55 -3.56 8.57 2.17
N ALA A 56 -3.57 9.91 2.33
CA ALA A 56 -3.02 10.83 1.35
C ALA A 56 -1.52 10.62 1.09
N ASP A 57 -0.73 10.37 2.14
CA ASP A 57 0.71 10.10 2.03
C ASP A 57 0.99 8.74 1.36
N MET A 58 0.03 7.81 1.45
CA MET A 58 0.05 6.53 0.75
C MET A 58 -0.44 6.64 -0.71
N GLY A 59 -0.78 7.84 -1.19
CA GLY A 59 -1.26 8.08 -2.55
C GLY A 59 -2.78 8.01 -2.72
N PHE A 60 -3.54 7.97 -1.62
CA PHE A 60 -5.01 7.91 -1.60
C PHE A 60 -5.59 9.16 -0.93
N PRO A 61 -5.71 10.30 -1.62
CA PRO A 61 -6.32 11.52 -1.08
C PRO A 61 -7.86 11.39 -1.01
N VAL A 62 -8.33 10.54 -0.10
CA VAL A 62 -9.75 10.20 0.11
C VAL A 62 -10.57 11.44 0.48
N ARG A 63 -11.68 11.64 -0.22
CA ARG A 63 -12.70 12.66 0.07
C ARG A 63 -13.99 12.01 0.56
N GLN A 64 -14.88 12.83 1.11
CA GLN A 64 -16.22 12.36 1.47
C GLN A 64 -16.91 11.69 0.26
N GLY A 65 -17.46 10.50 0.46
CA GLY A 65 -18.12 9.69 -0.57
C GLY A 65 -17.19 8.79 -1.38
N ASP A 66 -15.87 9.00 -1.31
CA ASP A 66 -14.91 8.08 -1.94
C ASP A 66 -14.93 6.72 -1.22
N THR A 67 -14.68 5.66 -1.97
CA THR A 67 -14.60 4.29 -1.43
C THR A 67 -13.18 3.75 -1.54
N LEU A 68 -12.62 3.40 -0.38
CA LEU A 68 -11.38 2.64 -0.28
C LEU A 68 -11.71 1.15 -0.34
N VAL A 69 -11.22 0.47 -1.38
CA VAL A 69 -11.20 -0.99 -1.45
C VAL A 69 -9.81 -1.44 -1.03
N TYR A 70 -9.72 -2.30 -0.01
CA TYR A 70 -8.45 -2.66 0.61
C TYR A 70 -8.35 -4.14 0.90
N THR A 71 -7.11 -4.62 0.92
CA THR A 71 -6.74 -5.94 1.42
C THR A 71 -5.38 -5.86 2.11
N TRP A 72 -5.21 -6.58 3.20
CA TRP A 72 -3.93 -6.73 3.87
C TRP A 72 -3.84 -8.10 4.56
N SER A 73 -2.61 -8.55 4.80
CA SER A 73 -2.34 -9.75 5.59
C SER A 73 -1.03 -9.65 6.35
N VAL A 74 -0.96 -10.28 7.52
CA VAL A 74 0.25 -10.43 8.33
C VAL A 74 0.93 -11.73 7.93
N ASN A 75 2.17 -11.65 7.44
CA ASN A 75 2.95 -12.81 6.99
C ASN A 75 2.14 -13.75 6.08
N ASN A 76 1.50 -13.18 5.06
CA ASN A 76 0.63 -13.91 4.13
C ASN A 76 -0.55 -14.65 4.81
N GLY A 77 -1.06 -14.08 5.90
CA GLY A 77 -2.18 -14.62 6.70
C GLY A 77 -1.77 -15.61 7.80
N SER A 78 -0.50 -16.01 7.86
CA SER A 78 0.02 -16.97 8.86
C SER A 78 0.49 -16.31 10.16
N GLY A 79 0.65 -14.99 10.16
CA GLY A 79 1.12 -14.24 11.32
C GLY A 79 0.07 -14.10 12.43
N PRO A 80 0.49 -13.63 13.62
CA PRO A 80 -0.46 -13.33 14.69
C PRO A 80 -1.43 -12.22 14.26
N PRO A 81 -2.66 -12.21 14.79
CA PRO A 81 -3.58 -11.10 14.58
C PRO A 81 -3.00 -9.78 15.08
N VAL A 82 -3.17 -8.72 14.28
CA VAL A 82 -2.83 -7.34 14.64
C VAL A 82 -4.08 -6.49 14.62
N TYR A 83 -4.09 -5.45 15.44
CA TYR A 83 -5.14 -4.44 15.40
C TYR A 83 -5.00 -3.60 14.13
N PHE A 84 -6.12 -3.34 13.47
CA PHE A 84 -6.23 -2.46 12.32
C PHE A 84 -7.43 -1.54 12.49
N GLU A 85 -7.29 -0.28 12.08
CA GLU A 85 -8.41 0.64 11.98
C GLU A 85 -8.25 1.65 10.84
N ILE A 86 -9.40 2.19 10.45
CA ILE A 86 -9.55 3.39 9.61
C ILE A 86 -10.21 4.44 10.50
N HIS A 87 -9.57 5.60 10.64
CA HIS A 87 -10.07 6.69 11.46
C HIS A 87 -9.85 8.05 10.80
N GLY A 88 -10.69 9.01 11.18
CA GLY A 88 -10.49 10.43 10.92
C GLY A 88 -9.54 11.03 11.94
N HIS A 89 -8.62 11.87 11.47
CA HIS A 89 -7.63 12.54 12.31
C HIS A 89 -7.61 14.08 12.12
N PRO A 90 -8.75 14.78 12.21
CA PRO A 90 -8.73 16.24 12.16
C PRO A 90 -8.08 16.83 13.42
N PRO A 91 -7.64 18.10 13.38
CA PRO A 91 -6.96 18.72 14.52
C PRO A 91 -7.74 18.57 15.83
N GLY A 92 -7.14 17.91 16.81
CA GLY A 92 -7.69 17.73 18.16
C GLY A 92 -8.79 16.66 18.29
N ARG A 93 -9.04 15.84 17.26
CA ARG A 93 -10.07 14.78 17.29
C ARG A 93 -9.59 13.48 16.67
N TYR A 94 -10.23 12.39 17.09
CA TYR A 94 -9.92 11.03 16.67
C TYR A 94 -11.21 10.22 16.55
N ASP A 95 -11.64 9.95 15.32
CA ASP A 95 -12.93 9.31 15.06
C ASP A 95 -12.73 7.96 14.36
N VAL A 96 -12.94 6.87 15.08
CA VAL A 96 -12.77 5.51 14.52
C VAL A 96 -14.01 5.12 13.72
N PHE A 97 -13.83 4.84 12.42
CA PHE A 97 -14.91 4.45 11.53
C PHE A 97 -14.98 2.95 11.28
N PHE A 98 -13.83 2.27 11.33
CA PHE A 98 -13.73 0.83 11.18
C PHE A 98 -12.56 0.34 12.02
N ASN A 99 -12.73 -0.76 12.75
CA ASN A 99 -11.63 -1.47 13.37
C ASN A 99 -11.86 -2.98 13.38
N THR A 100 -10.75 -3.71 13.49
CA THR A 100 -10.76 -5.17 13.66
C THR A 100 -9.39 -5.63 14.16
N THR A 101 -9.34 -6.83 14.72
CA THR A 101 -8.09 -7.53 15.04
C THR A 101 -8.06 -8.83 14.27
N SER A 102 -7.16 -8.95 13.29
CA SER A 102 -7.09 -10.10 12.39
C SER A 102 -5.68 -10.32 11.85
N SER A 103 -5.42 -11.51 11.29
CA SER A 103 -4.19 -11.78 10.50
C SER A 103 -4.37 -11.48 9.01
N SER A 104 -5.61 -11.28 8.54
CA SER A 104 -5.92 -10.84 7.19
C SER A 104 -7.30 -10.20 7.11
N VAL A 105 -7.46 -9.21 6.24
CA VAL A 105 -8.75 -8.54 5.97
C VAL A 105 -8.80 -8.14 4.51
N SER A 106 -9.97 -8.30 3.91
CA SER A 106 -10.35 -7.69 2.64
C SER A 106 -11.68 -6.99 2.82
N GLY A 107 -11.82 -5.78 2.31
CA GLY A 107 -13.04 -5.00 2.51
C GLY A 107 -13.15 -3.77 1.63
N ALA A 108 -14.28 -3.10 1.76
CA ALA A 108 -14.53 -1.79 1.20
C ALA A 108 -15.08 -0.87 2.30
N TRP A 109 -14.60 0.37 2.33
CA TRP A 109 -15.06 1.39 3.27
C TRP A 109 -15.27 2.71 2.54
N THR A 110 -16.42 3.34 2.76
CA THR A 110 -16.77 4.63 2.15
C THR A 110 -16.66 5.74 3.18
N ALA A 111 -15.94 6.81 2.84
CA ALA A 111 -15.73 7.95 3.72
C ALA A 111 -17.05 8.70 4.00
N PRO A 112 -17.57 8.70 5.24
CA PRO A 112 -18.88 9.27 5.54
C PRO A 112 -18.86 10.80 5.62
N VAL A 113 -17.71 11.38 5.97
CA VAL A 113 -17.50 12.82 6.17
C VAL A 113 -16.24 13.31 5.44
N GLN A 114 -15.99 14.62 5.40
CA GLN A 114 -14.73 15.14 4.87
C GLN A 114 -13.74 15.35 6.01
N GLU A 115 -12.72 14.49 6.09
CA GLU A 115 -11.67 14.54 7.11
C GLU A 115 -10.34 14.05 6.53
N PRO A 116 -9.20 14.40 7.16
CA PRO A 116 -7.95 13.70 6.89
C PRO A 116 -8.06 12.28 7.47
N TYR A 117 -8.07 11.28 6.60
CA TYR A 117 -8.17 9.89 6.99
C TYR A 117 -6.81 9.23 7.15
N MET A 118 -6.70 8.41 8.19
CA MET A 118 -5.53 7.61 8.46
C MET A 118 -5.92 6.14 8.57
N VAL A 119 -4.92 5.30 8.32
CA VAL A 119 -4.94 3.88 8.67
C VAL A 119 -3.93 3.63 9.76
N TYR A 120 -4.29 2.73 10.67
CA TYR A 120 -3.45 2.38 11.80
C TYR A 120 -3.39 0.87 11.95
N TRP A 121 -2.17 0.35 12.02
CA TRP A 121 -1.92 -1.03 12.44
C TRP A 121 -1.13 -1.03 13.74
N ARG A 122 -1.48 -1.90 14.67
CA ARG A 122 -0.75 -2.09 15.92
C ARG A 122 -0.57 -3.58 16.22
N ASN A 123 0.67 -3.96 16.46
CA ASN A 123 1.01 -5.30 16.90
C ASN A 123 1.01 -5.38 18.42
N ASP A 124 -0.07 -5.91 18.98
CA ASP A 124 -0.26 -6.09 20.43
C ASP A 124 0.41 -7.37 20.97
N GLN A 125 1.12 -8.13 20.14
CA GLN A 125 1.92 -9.26 20.62
C GLN A 125 3.08 -8.72 21.45
N THR A 126 3.39 -9.36 22.58
CA THR A 126 4.52 -8.98 23.43
C THR A 126 5.81 -9.65 22.96
N VAL A 127 6.96 -9.06 23.31
CA VAL A 127 8.25 -9.76 23.18
C VAL A 127 8.21 -10.99 24.08
N PRO A 128 8.39 -12.23 23.56
CA PRO A 128 8.49 -13.40 24.42
C PRO A 128 9.68 -13.19 25.36
N TYR A 129 9.45 -13.38 26.67
CA TYR A 129 10.56 -13.42 27.62
C TYR A 129 11.47 -14.59 27.20
N ALA A 130 12.74 -14.27 26.92
CA ALA A 130 13.78 -15.25 26.61
C ALA A 130 14.18 -16.06 27.85
#